data_AF-A0A519PSC7-F1
#
_entry.id   AF-A0A519PSC7-F1
#
_cell.length_a   1.000
_cell.length_b   1.000
_cell.length_c   1.000
_cell.angle_alpha   90.00
_cell.angle_beta   90.00
_cell.angle_gamma   90.00
#
_symmetry.space_group_name_H-M   'P 1'
#
loop_
_entity.id
_entity.type
_entity.pdbx_description
1 polymer ?
#
loop_
_entity_poly.entity_id
_entity_poly.type
_entity_poly.pdbx_seq_one_letter_code
_entity_poly.pdbx_strand_id
1 'polypeptide(L)'
;FAEPEFAVAFARIECWYFVNGGFFPEEDWIIKNIGRIRHIPGWIAQGRFDMVTPMSGAWALHRAWPEAKLEVIPDAGHASSEPGIVDSLIRATDWAAGV
;
A
#
# COMPACT_ATOMS: atom_id res chain seq x y z
N PHE A 1 7.91 1.03 18.05
CA PHE A 1 7.15 2.28 17.86
C PHE A 1 7.02 3.12 19.13
N ALA A 2 7.01 2.54 20.34
CA ALA A 2 6.71 3.28 21.57
C ALA A 2 7.92 3.98 22.23
N GLU A 3 9.16 3.71 21.79
CA GLU A 3 10.34 4.43 22.29
C GLU A 3 10.26 5.91 21.90
N PRO A 4 10.37 6.86 22.86
CA PRO A 4 10.12 8.28 22.62
C PRO A 4 10.97 8.88 21.50
N GLU A 5 12.25 8.55 21.44
CA GLU A 5 13.18 9.08 20.43
C GLU A 5 12.79 8.61 19.03
N PHE A 6 12.42 7.33 18.89
CA PHE A 6 11.94 6.78 17.63
C PHE A 6 10.62 7.44 17.21
N ALA A 7 9.67 7.56 18.14
CA ALA A 7 8.35 8.11 17.86
C ALA A 7 8.43 9.56 17.37
N VAL A 8 9.26 10.40 18.01
CA VAL A 8 9.47 11.80 17.59
C VAL A 8 10.13 11.87 16.22
N ALA A 9 11.16 11.07 15.96
CA ALA A 9 11.84 11.05 14.67
C ALA A 9 10.88 10.62 13.54
N PHE A 10 10.14 9.53 13.77
CA PHE A 10 9.15 8.98 12.85
C PHE A 10 8.04 10.01 12.55
N ALA A 11 7.40 10.55 13.58
CA ALA A 11 6.33 11.53 13.42
C ALA A 11 6.78 12.79 12.67
N ARG A 12 7.99 13.29 12.94
CA ARG A 12 8.53 14.46 12.22
C ARG A 12 8.70 14.21 10.73
N ILE A 13 9.16 13.02 10.36
CA ILE A 13 9.34 12.65 8.95
C ILE A 13 7.98 12.47 8.27
N GLU A 14 7.06 11.71 8.88
CA GLU A 14 5.71 11.51 8.34
C GLU A 14 4.98 12.85 8.14
N CYS A 15 4.90 13.68 9.19
CA CYS A 15 4.25 14.98 9.11
C CYS A 15 4.90 15.85 8.03
N TRP A 16 6.23 15.82 7.88
CA TRP A 16 6.90 16.60 6.86
C TRP A 16 6.51 16.18 5.44
N TYR A 17 6.37 14.88 5.16
CA TYR A 17 5.85 14.42 3.87
C TYR A 17 4.38 14.79 3.68
N PHE A 18 3.55 14.65 4.71
CA PHE A 18 2.12 14.93 4.62
C PHE A 18 1.82 16.41 4.35
N VAL A 19 2.48 17.34 5.07
CA VAL A 19 2.24 18.78 4.87
C VAL A 19 2.76 19.30 3.53
N ASN A 20 3.65 18.55 2.86
CA ASN A 20 4.18 18.88 1.54
C ASN A 20 3.53 18.06 0.41
N GLY A 21 2.42 17.36 0.66
CA GLY A 21 1.73 16.57 -0.37
C GLY A 21 2.59 15.46 -0.99
N GLY A 22 3.50 14.88 -0.19
CA GLY A 22 4.45 13.88 -0.65
C GLY A 22 5.48 14.39 -1.65
N PHE A 23 5.61 15.72 -1.81
CA PHE A 23 6.46 16.38 -2.82
C PHE A 23 6.09 16.04 -4.27
N PHE A 24 4.87 15.56 -4.50
CA PHE A 24 4.36 15.35 -5.84
C PHE A 24 3.96 16.69 -6.48
N PRO A 25 4.06 16.81 -7.83
CA PRO A 25 3.69 18.05 -8.51
C PRO A 25 2.16 18.30 -8.50
N GLU A 26 1.35 17.28 -8.20
CA GLU A 26 -0.11 17.36 -8.16
C GLU A 26 -0.72 16.23 -7.33
N GLU A 27 -2.00 16.38 -6.95
CA GLU A 27 -2.79 15.29 -6.36
C GLU A 27 -2.98 14.12 -7.33
N ASP A 28 -3.15 12.93 -6.76
CA ASP A 28 -3.32 11.66 -7.48
C ASP A 28 -2.19 11.33 -8.47
N TRP A 29 -1.01 11.94 -8.30
CA TRP A 29 0.09 11.79 -9.25
C TRP A 29 0.44 10.33 -9.53
N ILE A 30 0.44 9.46 -8.52
CA ILE A 30 0.70 8.02 -8.67
C ILE A 30 -0.33 7.37 -9.60
N ILE A 31 -1.62 7.61 -9.38
CA ILE A 31 -2.71 7.04 -10.18
C ILE A 31 -2.65 7.56 -11.62
N LYS A 32 -2.42 8.87 -11.80
CA LYS A 32 -2.28 9.49 -13.13
C LYS A 32 -1.09 8.95 -13.91
N ASN A 33 -0.04 8.48 -13.23
CA ASN A 33 1.20 7.99 -13.85
C ASN A 33 1.30 6.45 -13.89
N ILE A 34 0.25 5.73 -13.48
CA ILE A 34 0.29 4.27 -13.34
C ILE A 34 0.64 3.54 -14.64
N GLY A 35 0.28 4.12 -15.80
CA GLY A 35 0.57 3.57 -17.12
C GLY A 35 2.05 3.27 -17.35
N ARG A 36 2.95 3.97 -16.64
CA ARG A 36 4.39 3.76 -16.71
C ARG A 36 4.83 2.39 -16.19
N ILE A 37 4.05 1.75 -15.31
CA ILE A 37 4.40 0.46 -14.69
C ILE A 37 3.39 -0.65 -14.97
N ARG A 38 2.34 -0.40 -15.76
CA ARG A 38 1.28 -1.40 -16.01
C ARG A 38 1.77 -2.73 -16.59
N HIS A 39 2.93 -2.72 -17.25
CA HIS A 39 3.59 -3.89 -17.80
C HIS A 39 4.31 -4.76 -16.76
N ILE A 40 4.49 -4.26 -15.53
CA ILE A 40 5.09 -5.00 -14.43
C ILE A 40 3.98 -5.85 -13.76
N PRO A 41 4.21 -7.14 -13.49
CA PRO A 41 3.28 -7.93 -12.68
C PRO A 41 3.13 -7.31 -11.27
N GLY A 42 1.89 -7.16 -10.80
CA GLY A 42 1.61 -6.53 -9.50
C GLY A 42 0.69 -7.38 -8.61
N TRP A 43 0.91 -7.28 -7.29
CA TRP A 43 0.03 -7.85 -6.26
C TRP A 43 -0.25 -6.79 -5.20
N ILE A 44 -1.53 -6.63 -4.85
CA ILE A 44 -2.03 -5.65 -3.88
C ILE A 44 -2.75 -6.44 -2.79
N ALA A 45 -2.15 -6.51 -1.60
CA ALA A 45 -2.78 -7.09 -0.41
C ALA A 45 -3.32 -5.95 0.46
N GLN A 46 -4.64 -5.92 0.68
CA GLN A 46 -5.29 -4.87 1.45
C GLN A 46 -6.21 -5.44 2.53
N GLY A 47 -6.01 -5.05 3.78
CA GLY A 47 -6.94 -5.39 4.86
C GLY A 47 -8.28 -4.70 4.69
N ARG A 48 -9.37 -5.45 4.86
CA ARG A 48 -10.75 -4.92 4.75
C ARG A 48 -11.03 -3.82 5.77
N PHE A 49 -10.41 -3.89 6.95
CA PHE A 49 -10.60 -2.98 8.06
C PHE A 49 -9.39 -2.06 8.29
N ASP A 50 -8.57 -1.83 7.27
CA ASP A 50 -7.47 -0.87 7.35
C ASP A 50 -8.02 0.56 7.51
N MET A 51 -7.78 1.13 8.70
CA MET A 51 -8.18 2.49 9.07
C MET A 51 -7.08 3.53 8.85
N VAL A 52 -5.85 3.10 8.53
CA VAL A 52 -4.69 3.99 8.30
C VAL A 52 -4.62 4.37 6.83
N THR A 53 -4.73 3.37 5.94
CA THR A 53 -4.80 3.55 4.49
C THR A 53 -6.07 2.88 3.96
N PRO A 54 -7.20 3.61 3.93
CA PRO A 54 -8.50 3.03 3.60
C PRO A 54 -8.53 2.31 2.25
N MET A 55 -9.37 1.27 2.16
CA MET A 55 -9.58 0.43 0.96
C MET A 55 -9.85 1.24 -0.32
N SER A 56 -10.39 2.46 -0.22
CA SER A 56 -10.58 3.34 -1.38
C SER A 56 -9.29 3.56 -2.19
N GLY A 57 -8.14 3.66 -1.52
CA GLY A 57 -6.83 3.81 -2.18
C GLY A 57 -6.42 2.58 -2.99
N ALA A 58 -6.46 1.40 -2.37
CA ALA A 58 -6.15 0.14 -3.05
C ALA A 58 -7.13 -0.14 -4.22
N TRP A 59 -8.41 0.23 -4.05
CA TRP A 59 -9.41 0.07 -5.10
C TRP A 59 -9.17 1.02 -6.27
N ALA A 60 -8.87 2.29 -5.99
CA ALA A 60 -8.52 3.27 -7.02
C ALA A 60 -7.28 2.84 -7.80
N LEU A 61 -6.25 2.32 -7.11
CA LEU A 61 -5.05 1.77 -7.74
C LEU A 61 -5.38 0.60 -8.66
N HIS A 62 -6.13 -0.41 -8.18
CA HIS A 62 -6.49 -1.57 -9.00
C HIS A 62 -7.36 -1.19 -10.22
N ARG A 63 -8.26 -0.23 -10.06
CA ARG A 63 -9.05 0.29 -11.21
C ARG A 63 -8.17 0.95 -12.28
N ALA A 64 -7.08 1.60 -11.88
CA ALA A 64 -6.14 2.24 -12.78
C ALA A 64 -5.05 1.27 -13.30
N TRP A 65 -4.77 0.19 -12.56
CA TRP A 65 -3.84 -0.90 -12.86
C TRP A 65 -4.55 -2.26 -12.87
N PRO A 66 -5.40 -2.54 -13.88
CA PRO A 66 -6.21 -3.76 -13.93
C PRO A 66 -5.38 -5.04 -14.06
N GLU A 67 -4.12 -4.95 -14.49
CA GLU A 67 -3.18 -6.09 -14.54
C GLU A 67 -2.71 -6.54 -13.16
N ALA A 68 -2.71 -5.66 -12.15
CA ALA A 68 -2.32 -6.02 -10.80
C ALA A 68 -3.42 -6.85 -10.13
N LYS A 69 -3.05 -7.93 -9.45
CA LYS A 69 -3.97 -8.73 -8.63
C LYS A 69 -4.30 -7.97 -7.36
N LEU A 70 -5.59 -7.78 -7.09
CA LEU A 70 -6.06 -7.24 -5.82
C LEU A 70 -6.63 -8.36 -4.95
N GLU A 71 -6.08 -8.52 -3.76
CA GLU A 71 -6.60 -9.38 -2.73
C GLU A 71 -7.04 -8.54 -1.52
N VAL A 72 -8.30 -8.69 -1.13
CA VAL A 72 -8.86 -8.02 0.05
C VAL A 72 -9.00 -9.03 1.17
N ILE A 73 -8.26 -8.81 2.26
CA ILE A 73 -8.16 -9.73 3.38
C ILE A 73 -9.30 -9.42 4.36
N PRO A 74 -10.27 -10.33 4.55
CA PRO A 74 -11.53 -10.04 5.23
C PRO A 74 -11.36 -9.73 6.72
N ASP A 75 -10.36 -10.30 7.37
CA ASP A 75 -10.12 -10.26 8.81
C ASP A 75 -8.83 -9.51 9.19
N ALA A 76 -8.40 -8.57 8.35
CA ALA A 76 -7.19 -7.76 8.60
C ALA A 76 -7.40 -6.25 8.50
N GLY A 77 -6.58 -5.51 9.24
CA GLY A 77 -6.38 -4.07 9.21
C GLY A 77 -5.12 -3.68 8.41
N HIS A 78 -4.34 -2.76 8.98
CA HIS A 78 -3.21 -2.13 8.29
C HIS A 78 -1.90 -2.91 8.39
N ALA A 79 -1.68 -3.62 9.50
CA ALA A 79 -0.33 -4.06 9.82
C ALA A 79 0.08 -5.24 8.92
N SER A 80 1.27 -5.15 8.33
CA SER A 80 1.81 -6.22 7.47
C SER A 80 2.04 -7.54 8.22
N SER A 81 2.03 -7.50 9.56
CA SER A 81 2.17 -8.66 10.43
C SER A 81 0.85 -9.36 10.77
N GLU A 82 -0.29 -8.87 10.29
CA GLU A 82 -1.57 -9.53 10.50
C GLU A 82 -1.60 -10.87 9.75
N PRO A 83 -2.11 -11.97 10.36
CA PRO A 83 -1.96 -13.31 9.78
C PRO A 83 -2.43 -13.44 8.34
N GLY A 84 -3.59 -12.86 8.00
CA GLY A 84 -4.12 -12.87 6.64
C GLY A 84 -3.31 -12.02 5.64
N ILE A 85 -2.68 -10.94 6.09
CA ILE A 85 -1.78 -10.13 5.25
C ILE A 85 -0.48 -10.91 5.01
N VAL A 86 0.10 -11.51 6.05
CA VAL A 86 1.31 -12.34 5.92
C VAL A 86 1.09 -13.49 4.94
N ASP A 87 -0.03 -14.20 5.05
CA ASP A 87 -0.40 -15.26 4.08
C ASP A 87 -0.48 -14.74 2.64
N SER A 88 -1.16 -13.60 2.43
CA SER A 88 -1.27 -12.99 1.10
C SER A 88 0.10 -12.60 0.55
N LEU A 89 0.97 -12.01 1.38
CA LEU A 89 2.33 -11.62 0.98
C LEU A 89 3.21 -12.83 0.63
N ILE A 90 3.12 -13.93 1.38
CA ILE A 90 3.84 -15.17 1.08
C ILE A 90 3.39 -15.72 -0.28
N ARG A 91 2.06 -15.84 -0.51
CA ARG A 91 1.53 -16.27 -1.81
C ARG A 91 1.90 -15.32 -2.94
N ALA A 92 1.95 -14.02 -2.68
CA ALA A 92 2.41 -13.03 -3.65
C ALA A 92 3.88 -13.27 -4.03
N THR A 93 4.74 -13.57 -3.06
CA THR A 93 6.16 -13.87 -3.34
C THR A 93 6.36 -15.19 -4.07
N ASP A 94 5.61 -16.25 -3.73
CA ASP A 94 5.66 -17.52 -4.44
C ASP A 94 5.16 -17.37 -5.89
N TRP A 95 4.08 -16.62 -6.09
CA TRP A 95 3.59 -16.28 -7.42
C TRP A 95 4.62 -15.45 -8.21
N ALA A 96 5.25 -14.46 -7.57
CA ALA A 96 6.24 -13.60 -8.20
C ALA A 96 7.50 -14.38 -8.65
N ALA A 97 7.85 -15.46 -7.97
CA ALA A 97 8.96 -16.32 -8.37
C ALA A 97 8.67 -17.16 -9.64
N GLY A 98 7.39 -17.29 -10.02
CA GLY A 98 6.94 -18.07 -11.17
C GLY A 98 6.50 -17.25 -12.39
N VAL A 99 6.57 -15.92 -12.33
CA VAL A 99 6.21 -15.01 -13.45
C VAL A 99 7.43 -14.51 -14.22
#